data_AF-J8ZQX2-F1
#
_entry.id   AF-J8ZQX2-F1
#
_cell.length_a   1.000
_cell.length_b   1.000
_cell.length_c   1.000
_cell.angle_alpha   90.00
_cell.angle_beta   90.00
_cell.angle_gamma   90.00
#
_symmetry.space_group_name_H-M   'P 1'
#
loop_
_entity.id
_entity.type
_entity.pdbx_description
1 polymer ?
#
loop_
_entity_poly.entity_id
_entity_poly.type
_entity_poly.pdbx_seq_one_letter_code
_entity_poly.pdbx_strand_id
1 'polypeptide(L)'
;MNQNNSEKSKKQILIIIAASISVIILLTSGFVVWGRMHIKNVEKSAKKAYCAFDKIVQSESDSSIKCSKEITTPGYLLIRRHNISNTYDFCYRKKSLNISKYEEHKNLYLTMLDKQYYNSNEAFEYRNILTNVIRTNRHDNICVNTIKVSSDIKIKNFKYNKGFGHGLIRLFTKNNAFQFDNVYKKICNILVATFKNTHVSQNYISVACFVEDLELQIITVESKKALNDNLRGDLELKSYFYKIKNDKNGAKMFNILQAVIYHVEKAIHQKKHQVNG
;
A
#
# COMPACT_ATOMS: atom_id res chain seq x y z
N MET A 1 -15.66 32.26 -68.06
CA MET A 1 -15.16 33.13 -66.96
C MET A 1 -15.37 32.56 -65.54
N ASN A 2 -15.86 31.32 -65.35
CA ASN A 2 -16.20 30.77 -64.01
C ASN A 2 -15.15 29.83 -63.35
N GLN A 3 -14.14 29.33 -64.07
CA GLN A 3 -13.13 28.42 -63.50
C GLN A 3 -12.15 29.11 -62.55
N ASN A 4 -11.70 30.34 -62.86
CA ASN A 4 -10.72 31.06 -62.04
C ASN A 4 -11.25 31.49 -60.66
N ASN A 5 -12.55 31.76 -60.53
CA ASN A 5 -13.17 32.10 -59.23
C ASN A 5 -13.36 30.86 -58.35
N SER A 6 -13.66 29.70 -58.96
CA SER A 6 -13.73 28.41 -58.27
C SER A 6 -12.37 27.98 -57.69
N GLU A 7 -11.27 28.16 -58.44
CA GLU A 7 -9.92 27.83 -57.95
C GLU A 7 -9.41 28.76 -56.85
N LYS A 8 -9.69 30.07 -56.95
CA LYS A 8 -9.36 31.03 -55.88
C LYS A 8 -10.10 30.72 -54.58
N SER A 9 -11.38 30.39 -54.67
CA SER A 9 -12.20 29.98 -53.51
C SER A 9 -11.68 28.70 -52.85
N LYS A 10 -11.33 27.67 -53.64
CA LYS A 10 -10.73 26.42 -53.12
C LYS A 10 -9.38 26.64 -52.44
N LYS A 11 -8.52 27.51 -53.00
CA LYS A 11 -7.23 27.88 -52.39
C LYS A 11 -7.41 28.63 -51.06
N GLN A 12 -8.39 29.53 -50.97
CA GLN A 12 -8.70 30.24 -49.71
C GLN A 12 -9.21 29.28 -48.63
N ILE A 13 -10.09 28.33 -48.98
CA ILE A 13 -10.60 27.32 -48.04
C ILE A 13 -9.46 26.43 -47.53
N LEU A 14 -8.54 25.99 -48.40
CA LEU A 14 -7.36 25.20 -48.00
C LEU A 14 -6.44 25.96 -47.04
N ILE A 15 -6.23 27.26 -47.24
CA ILE A 15 -5.43 28.12 -46.34
C ILE A 15 -6.09 28.22 -44.96
N ILE A 16 -7.43 28.39 -44.91
CA ILE A 16 -8.17 28.45 -43.64
C ILE A 16 -8.09 27.12 -42.89
N ILE A 17 -8.22 25.99 -43.60
CA ILE A 17 -8.08 24.66 -43.00
C ILE A 17 -6.67 24.45 -42.47
N ALA A 18 -5.64 24.78 -43.25
CA ALA A 18 -4.24 24.67 -42.83
C ALA A 18 -3.92 25.56 -41.61
N ALA A 19 -4.44 26.79 -41.58
CA ALA A 19 -4.32 27.70 -40.44
C ALA A 19 -5.03 27.14 -39.20
N SER A 20 -6.24 26.59 -39.36
CA SER A 20 -7.01 25.99 -38.27
C SER A 20 -6.31 24.76 -37.69
N ILE A 21 -5.78 23.88 -38.54
CA ILE A 21 -4.98 22.71 -38.12
C ILE A 21 -3.72 23.18 -37.37
N SER A 22 -3.05 24.23 -37.85
CA SER A 22 -1.85 24.78 -37.21
C SER A 22 -2.15 25.31 -35.81
N VAL A 23 -3.27 26.02 -35.63
CA VAL A 23 -3.74 26.49 -34.31
C VAL A 23 -4.05 25.32 -33.38
N ILE A 24 -4.72 24.27 -33.88
CA ILE A 24 -5.03 23.07 -33.10
C ILE A 24 -3.74 22.35 -32.67
N ILE A 25 -2.76 22.21 -33.57
CA ILE A 25 -1.44 21.62 -33.25
C ILE A 25 -0.70 22.46 -32.20
N LEU A 26 -0.73 23.80 -32.30
CA LEU A 26 -0.13 24.69 -31.31
C LEU A 26 -0.78 24.57 -29.93
N LEU A 27 -2.12 24.53 -29.86
CA LEU A 27 -2.86 24.39 -28.61
C LEU A 27 -2.64 23.01 -27.98
N THR A 28 -2.70 21.95 -28.78
CA THR A 28 -2.49 20.57 -28.30
C THR A 28 -1.04 20.34 -27.88
N SER A 29 -0.06 20.85 -28.63
CA SER A 29 1.36 20.73 -28.25
C SER A 29 1.68 21.52 -26.98
N GLY A 30 1.16 22.75 -26.84
CA GLY A 30 1.22 23.52 -25.59
C GLY A 30 0.61 22.76 -24.42
N PHE A 31 -0.57 22.16 -24.60
CA PHE A 31 -1.24 21.36 -23.56
C PHE A 31 -0.42 20.11 -23.17
N VAL A 32 0.22 19.45 -24.12
CA VAL A 32 1.08 18.27 -23.86
C VAL A 32 2.33 18.68 -23.07
N VAL A 33 2.98 19.78 -23.43
CA VAL A 33 4.17 20.28 -22.71
C VAL A 33 3.80 20.71 -21.29
N TRP A 34 2.72 21.49 -21.14
CA TRP A 34 2.18 21.89 -19.85
C TRP A 34 1.82 20.69 -18.98
N GLY A 35 1.10 19.71 -19.55
CA GLY A 35 0.73 18.47 -18.89
C GLY A 35 1.94 17.66 -18.41
N ARG A 36 2.97 17.52 -19.26
CA ARG A 36 4.24 16.85 -18.90
C ARG A 36 4.99 17.57 -17.77
N MET A 37 5.03 18.90 -17.79
CA MET A 37 5.64 19.68 -16.69
C MET A 37 4.89 19.47 -15.38
N HIS A 38 3.56 19.53 -15.40
CA HIS A 38 2.73 19.26 -14.22
C HIS A 38 2.95 17.84 -13.67
N ILE A 39 2.96 16.82 -14.54
CA ILE A 39 3.26 15.43 -14.17
C ILE A 39 4.59 15.31 -13.43
N LYS A 40 5.66 15.91 -13.97
CA LYS A 40 6.99 15.89 -13.35
C LYS A 40 6.99 16.57 -11.97
N ASN A 41 6.29 17.69 -11.83
CA ASN A 41 6.19 18.40 -10.56
C ASN A 41 5.43 17.58 -9.51
N VAL A 42 4.34 16.92 -9.90
CA VAL A 42 3.59 16.03 -9.01
C VAL A 42 4.40 14.80 -8.62
N GLU A 43 5.14 14.19 -9.56
CA GLU A 43 6.07 13.10 -9.25
C GLU A 43 7.13 13.50 -8.24
N LYS A 44 7.75 14.67 -8.46
CA LYS A 44 8.77 15.20 -7.54
C LYS A 44 8.18 15.47 -6.16
N SER A 45 6.95 16.01 -6.10
CA SER A 45 6.26 16.27 -4.82
C SER A 45 5.92 14.97 -4.09
N ALA A 46 5.36 13.97 -4.79
CA ALA A 46 5.05 12.68 -4.21
C ALA A 46 6.32 11.98 -3.68
N LYS A 47 7.38 11.91 -4.49
CA LYS A 47 8.68 11.33 -4.08
C LYS A 47 9.20 12.01 -2.82
N LYS A 48 9.25 13.35 -2.83
CA LYS A 48 9.72 14.11 -1.66
C LYS A 48 8.87 13.84 -0.42
N ALA A 49 7.54 13.74 -0.56
CA ALA A 49 6.64 13.48 0.55
C ALA A 49 6.86 12.09 1.16
N TYR A 50 6.98 11.03 0.34
CA TYR A 50 7.25 9.68 0.83
C TYR A 50 8.68 9.53 1.38
N CYS A 51 9.71 10.11 0.74
CA CYS A 51 11.08 10.08 1.27
C CYS A 51 11.22 10.82 2.60
N ALA A 52 10.53 11.96 2.75
CA ALA A 52 10.58 12.74 3.98
C ALA A 52 9.66 12.19 5.09
N PHE A 53 8.85 11.16 4.79
CA PHE A 53 7.85 10.66 5.73
C PHE A 53 8.47 10.04 6.96
N ASP A 54 9.65 9.43 6.83
CA ASP A 54 10.38 8.89 7.98
C ASP A 54 10.58 9.96 9.06
N LYS A 55 11.04 11.16 8.68
CA LYS A 55 11.20 12.28 9.62
C LYS A 55 9.90 12.64 10.34
N ILE A 56 8.77 12.60 9.64
CA ILE A 56 7.43 12.85 10.23
C ILE A 56 7.13 11.80 11.29
N VAL A 57 7.34 10.52 10.95
CA VAL A 57 7.08 9.39 11.85
C VAL A 57 8.01 9.40 13.05
N GLN A 58 9.30 9.68 12.85
CA GLN A 58 10.26 9.77 13.96
C GLN A 58 9.97 10.96 14.89
N SER A 59 9.44 12.07 14.36
CA SER A 59 9.04 13.23 15.16
C SER A 59 7.72 13.05 15.93
N GLU A 60 6.99 11.96 15.69
CA GLU A 60 5.72 11.70 16.35
C GLU A 60 5.91 11.47 17.86
N SER A 61 5.26 12.29 18.69
CA SER A 61 5.35 12.18 20.15
C SER A 61 4.43 11.12 20.74
N ASP A 62 3.37 10.75 20.02
CA ASP A 62 2.41 9.73 20.45
C ASP A 62 3.11 8.37 20.61
N SER A 63 3.20 7.93 21.87
CA SER A 63 3.88 6.68 22.25
C SER A 63 3.16 5.44 21.77
N SER A 64 1.90 5.55 21.29
CA SER A 64 1.16 4.44 20.71
C SER A 64 1.54 4.16 19.25
N ILE A 65 2.20 5.11 18.59
CA ILE A 65 2.74 4.99 17.23
C ILE A 65 4.16 4.44 17.33
N LYS A 66 4.29 3.11 17.36
CA LYS A 66 5.59 2.43 17.53
C LYS A 66 6.01 1.64 16.31
N CYS A 67 5.10 0.88 15.70
CA CYS A 67 5.50 -0.03 14.64
C CYS A 67 5.96 0.74 13.40
N SER A 68 5.29 1.84 13.04
CA SER A 68 5.74 2.65 11.90
C SER A 68 7.16 3.24 12.09
N LYS A 69 7.58 3.53 13.32
CA LYS A 69 8.93 4.05 13.60
C LYS A 69 10.03 3.04 13.31
N GLU A 70 9.73 1.75 13.37
CA GLU A 70 10.68 0.68 13.05
C GLU A 70 10.85 0.45 11.54
N ILE A 71 9.91 0.91 10.71
CA ILE A 71 9.92 0.68 9.26
C ILE A 71 10.80 1.74 8.57
N THR A 72 12.12 1.54 8.63
CA THR A 72 13.10 2.48 8.05
C THR A 72 13.96 1.88 6.94
N THR A 73 13.93 0.56 6.77
CA THR A 73 14.71 -0.21 5.79
C THR A 73 13.93 -1.44 5.34
N PRO A 74 14.35 -2.18 4.30
CA PRO A 74 13.75 -3.47 3.92
C PRO A 74 13.61 -4.44 5.10
N GLY A 75 12.57 -5.28 5.06
CA GLY A 75 12.24 -6.14 6.19
C GLY A 75 10.90 -6.86 6.09
N TYR A 76 10.46 -7.35 7.24
CA TYR A 76 9.29 -8.19 7.41
C TYR A 76 8.35 -7.57 8.45
N LEU A 77 7.15 -7.20 8.02
CA LEU A 77 6.07 -6.80 8.90
C LEU A 77 5.12 -7.97 9.12
N LEU A 78 4.79 -8.26 10.37
CA LEU A 78 3.73 -9.17 10.75
C LEU A 78 2.65 -8.41 11.51
N ILE A 79 1.41 -8.55 11.06
CA ILE A 79 0.21 -8.12 11.79
C ILE A 79 -0.58 -9.38 12.13
N ARG A 80 -0.87 -9.60 13.41
CA ARG A 80 -1.64 -10.77 13.86
C ARG A 80 -2.74 -10.37 14.80
N ARG A 81 -3.94 -10.90 14.56
CA ARG A 81 -5.07 -10.78 15.48
C ARG A 81 -4.95 -11.76 16.65
N HIS A 82 -5.23 -11.26 17.86
CA HIS A 82 -5.57 -12.05 19.03
C HIS A 82 -7.09 -12.11 19.18
N ASN A 83 -7.67 -13.27 18.90
CA ASN A 83 -9.11 -13.43 18.78
C ASN A 83 -9.85 -13.13 20.08
N ILE A 84 -9.29 -13.52 21.24
CA ILE A 84 -9.93 -13.37 22.56
C ILE A 84 -9.97 -11.90 23.01
N SER A 85 -8.85 -11.17 22.85
CA SER A 85 -8.73 -9.78 23.30
C SER A 85 -9.16 -8.74 22.26
N ASN A 86 -9.43 -9.17 21.02
CA ASN A 86 -9.63 -8.32 19.85
C ASN A 86 -8.52 -7.26 19.68
N THR A 87 -7.27 -7.69 19.92
CA THR A 87 -6.07 -6.88 19.73
C THR A 87 -5.27 -7.37 18.53
N TYR A 88 -4.42 -6.51 18.00
CA TYR A 88 -3.54 -6.81 16.89
C TYR A 88 -2.10 -6.53 17.29
N ASP A 89 -1.25 -7.52 17.14
CA ASP A 89 0.18 -7.37 17.29
C ASP A 89 0.77 -6.94 15.95
N PHE A 90 1.44 -5.80 15.96
CA PHE A 90 2.28 -5.31 14.86
C PHE A 90 3.74 -5.54 15.24
N CYS A 91 4.47 -6.25 14.39
CA CYS A 91 5.87 -6.60 14.62
C CYS A 91 6.66 -6.36 13.34
N TYR A 92 7.70 -5.54 13.40
CA TYR A 92 8.57 -5.28 12.25
C TYR A 92 10.00 -5.75 12.50
N ARG A 93 10.52 -6.62 11.63
CA ARG A 93 11.91 -7.07 11.65
C ARG A 93 12.65 -6.53 10.44
N LYS A 94 13.69 -5.74 10.67
CA LYS A 94 14.59 -5.26 9.61
C LYS A 94 15.37 -6.44 9.03
N LYS A 95 15.46 -6.53 7.70
CA LYS A 95 16.19 -7.59 6.99
C LYS A 95 17.68 -7.62 7.39
N SER A 96 18.26 -6.43 7.61
CA SER A 96 19.66 -6.26 7.99
C SER A 96 20.01 -6.81 9.38
N LEU A 97 19.04 -7.04 10.26
CA LEU A 97 19.30 -7.61 11.60
C LEU A 97 19.66 -9.09 11.53
N ASN A 98 18.99 -9.84 10.67
CA ASN A 98 19.29 -11.25 10.43
C ASN A 98 18.64 -11.68 9.11
N ILE A 99 19.46 -11.74 8.06
CA ILE A 99 19.01 -12.09 6.71
C ILE A 99 18.49 -13.53 6.67
N SER A 100 19.17 -14.48 7.32
CA SER A 100 18.76 -15.88 7.35
C SER A 100 17.37 -16.05 7.96
N LYS A 101 17.08 -15.36 9.07
CA LYS A 101 15.75 -15.39 9.70
C LYS A 101 14.67 -14.75 8.84
N TYR A 102 15.02 -13.66 8.14
CA TYR A 102 14.11 -13.03 7.17
C TYR A 102 13.75 -13.99 6.04
N GLU A 103 14.75 -14.64 5.42
CA GLU A 103 14.51 -15.61 4.34
C GLU A 103 13.81 -16.87 4.84
N GLU A 104 14.10 -17.35 6.05
CA GLU A 104 13.37 -18.45 6.70
C GLU A 104 11.87 -18.13 6.82
N HIS A 105 11.53 -16.95 7.35
CA HIS A 105 10.14 -16.51 7.42
C HIS A 105 9.52 -16.39 6.03
N LYS A 106 10.22 -15.77 5.07
CA LYS A 106 9.71 -15.63 3.71
C LYS A 106 9.40 -16.98 3.05
N ASN A 107 10.34 -17.91 3.13
CA ASN A 107 10.19 -19.26 2.60
C ASN A 107 9.05 -20.02 3.27
N LEU A 108 8.88 -19.88 4.60
CA LEU A 108 7.75 -20.47 5.31
C LEU A 108 6.41 -20.05 4.68
N TYR A 109 6.18 -18.75 4.45
CA TYR A 109 4.91 -18.30 3.85
C TYR A 109 4.78 -18.66 2.37
N LEU A 110 5.89 -18.73 1.62
CA LEU A 110 5.86 -19.18 0.22
C LEU A 110 5.46 -20.66 0.12
N THR A 111 6.07 -21.53 0.93
CA THR A 111 5.67 -22.94 1.03
C THR A 111 4.19 -23.06 1.42
N MET A 112 3.68 -22.13 2.24
CA MET A 112 2.27 -22.13 2.58
C MET A 112 1.36 -21.79 1.38
N LEU A 113 1.78 -20.84 0.55
CA LEU A 113 1.02 -20.48 -0.65
C LEU A 113 1.00 -21.62 -1.67
N ASP A 114 2.11 -22.34 -1.83
CA ASP A 114 2.25 -23.40 -2.83
C ASP A 114 1.34 -24.60 -2.54
N LYS A 115 1.11 -24.92 -1.27
CA LYS A 115 0.30 -26.08 -0.87
C LYS A 115 -1.20 -25.91 -1.13
N GLN A 116 -1.71 -24.67 -1.13
CA GLN A 116 -3.11 -24.26 -1.41
C GLN A 116 -4.22 -24.85 -0.53
N TYR A 117 -4.16 -26.13 -0.17
CA TYR A 117 -5.18 -26.86 0.59
C TYR A 117 -4.60 -27.48 1.84
N TYR A 118 -5.34 -27.33 2.93
CA TYR A 118 -4.93 -27.76 4.26
C TYR A 118 -6.01 -28.59 4.91
N ASN A 119 -5.59 -29.69 5.55
CA ASN A 119 -6.47 -30.35 6.50
C ASN A 119 -6.43 -29.61 7.86
N SER A 120 -7.29 -30.00 8.78
CA SER A 120 -7.44 -29.28 10.06
C SER A 120 -6.23 -29.37 10.98
N ASN A 121 -5.52 -30.50 10.99
CA ASN A 121 -4.32 -30.67 11.79
C ASN A 121 -3.23 -29.73 11.29
N GLU A 122 -3.04 -29.68 9.97
CA GLU A 122 -2.08 -28.78 9.34
C GLU A 122 -2.45 -27.31 9.61
N ALA A 123 -3.72 -26.93 9.44
CA ALA A 123 -4.18 -25.57 9.74
C ALA A 123 -3.92 -25.17 11.21
N PHE A 124 -4.06 -26.11 12.15
CA PHE A 124 -3.73 -25.90 13.56
C PHE A 124 -2.23 -25.75 13.78
N GLU A 125 -1.40 -26.60 13.18
CA GLU A 125 0.06 -26.49 13.22
C GLU A 125 0.54 -25.13 12.69
N TYR A 126 -0.04 -24.63 11.59
CA TYR A 126 0.31 -23.30 11.08
C TYR A 126 0.00 -22.17 12.05
N ARG A 127 -1.14 -22.22 12.75
CA ARG A 127 -1.45 -21.23 13.80
C ARG A 127 -0.39 -21.25 14.91
N ASN A 128 0.13 -22.43 15.25
CA ASN A 128 1.21 -22.57 16.22
C ASN A 128 2.53 -22.02 15.68
N ILE A 129 2.88 -22.32 14.42
CA ILE A 129 4.09 -21.79 13.78
C ILE A 129 4.08 -20.26 13.74
N LEU A 130 2.96 -19.63 13.33
CA LEU A 130 2.83 -18.18 13.33
C LEU A 130 2.90 -17.57 14.73
N THR A 131 2.45 -18.32 15.75
CA THR A 131 2.64 -17.94 17.16
C THR A 131 4.10 -17.99 17.57
N ASN A 132 4.83 -19.01 17.13
CA ASN A 132 6.24 -19.14 17.39
C ASN A 132 7.05 -18.03 16.71
N VAL A 133 6.69 -17.59 15.49
CA VAL A 133 7.34 -16.44 14.84
C VAL A 133 7.28 -15.18 15.71
N ILE A 134 6.12 -14.87 16.30
CA ILE A 134 6.00 -13.72 17.22
C ILE A 134 6.83 -13.94 18.49
N ARG A 135 6.79 -15.15 19.05
CA ARG A 135 7.55 -15.49 20.25
C ARG A 135 9.06 -15.34 20.01
N THR A 136 9.57 -15.86 18.90
CA THR A 136 10.96 -15.70 18.47
C THR A 136 11.31 -14.24 18.26
N ASN A 137 10.46 -13.46 17.60
CA ASN A 137 10.70 -12.02 17.46
C ASN A 137 10.79 -11.31 18.82
N ARG A 138 9.94 -11.66 19.79
CA ARG A 138 10.05 -11.12 21.16
C ARG A 138 11.35 -11.54 21.85
N HIS A 139 11.78 -12.79 21.71
CA HIS A 139 13.08 -13.25 22.24
C HIS A 139 14.26 -12.52 21.60
N ASP A 140 14.16 -12.17 20.32
CA ASP A 140 15.16 -11.39 19.59
C ASP A 140 15.08 -9.87 19.89
N ASN A 141 14.35 -9.46 20.94
CA ASN A 141 14.11 -8.07 21.31
C ASN A 141 13.49 -7.21 20.19
N ILE A 142 12.77 -7.82 19.26
CA ILE A 142 12.00 -7.07 18.25
C ILE A 142 10.77 -6.48 18.91
N CYS A 143 10.57 -5.17 18.73
CA CYS A 143 9.43 -4.47 19.28
C CYS A 143 8.12 -5.03 18.71
N VAL A 144 7.19 -5.40 19.60
CA VAL A 144 5.83 -5.78 19.26
C VAL A 144 4.88 -4.73 19.81
N ASN A 145 4.17 -4.04 18.93
CA ASN A 145 3.14 -3.07 19.30
C ASN A 145 1.76 -3.74 19.27
N THR A 146 1.12 -3.88 20.43
CA THR A 146 -0.21 -4.48 20.54
C THR A 146 -1.29 -3.40 20.60
N ILE A 147 -2.19 -3.38 19.62
CA ILE A 147 -3.19 -2.32 19.45
C ILE A 147 -4.59 -2.93 19.50
N LYS A 148 -5.50 -2.33 20.28
CA LYS A 148 -6.92 -2.70 20.31
C LYS A 148 -7.68 -1.94 19.23
N VAL A 149 -8.41 -2.65 18.37
CA VAL A 149 -9.27 -2.06 17.33
C VAL A 149 -10.71 -2.12 17.81
N SER A 150 -11.31 -0.97 18.10
CA SER A 150 -12.65 -0.89 18.68
C SER A 150 -13.75 -0.60 17.67
N SER A 151 -13.43 -0.24 16.42
CA SER A 151 -14.41 0.09 15.39
C SER A 151 -13.79 0.17 14.00
N ASP A 152 -14.66 0.29 12.98
CA ASP A 152 -14.29 0.48 11.57
C ASP A 152 -13.24 1.58 11.35
N ILE A 153 -12.06 1.19 10.86
CA ILE A 153 -10.96 2.12 10.59
C ILE A 153 -11.22 2.86 9.28
N LYS A 154 -11.13 4.18 9.32
CA LYS A 154 -11.15 5.06 8.13
C LYS A 154 -9.79 5.72 7.98
N ILE A 155 -9.02 5.26 6.99
CA ILE A 155 -7.69 5.80 6.71
C ILE A 155 -7.83 6.99 5.76
N LYS A 156 -7.27 8.15 6.14
CA LYS A 156 -7.24 9.33 5.27
C LYS A 156 -6.26 9.09 4.11
N ASN A 157 -6.57 9.71 2.96
CA ASN A 157 -5.66 9.71 1.81
C ASN A 157 -4.35 10.40 2.17
N PHE A 158 -3.23 9.86 1.67
CA PHE A 158 -1.92 10.50 1.77
C PHE A 158 -1.95 11.88 1.09
N LYS A 159 -1.50 12.92 1.81
CA LYS A 159 -1.53 14.31 1.35
C LYS A 159 -0.15 14.74 0.83
N TYR A 160 -0.10 15.23 -0.39
CA TYR A 160 1.04 15.93 -0.99
C TYR A 160 0.52 16.95 -2.01
N ASN A 161 1.38 17.85 -2.48
CA ASN A 161 0.98 18.87 -3.43
C ASN A 161 0.69 18.24 -4.80
N LYS A 162 -0.60 18.12 -5.11
CA LYS A 162 -1.10 17.54 -6.35
C LYS A 162 -1.13 18.56 -7.51
N GLY A 163 -1.05 19.86 -7.23
CA GLY A 163 -1.18 20.92 -8.24
C GLY A 163 -2.58 21.02 -8.87
N PHE A 164 -2.85 22.16 -9.52
CA PHE A 164 -4.08 22.37 -10.29
C PHE A 164 -4.03 21.52 -11.58
N GLY A 165 -5.10 20.79 -11.91
CA GLY A 165 -5.18 19.95 -13.12
C GLY A 165 -4.79 18.46 -12.95
N HIS A 166 -4.37 18.02 -11.75
CA HIS A 166 -3.99 16.63 -11.51
C HIS A 166 -5.08 15.61 -11.86
N GLY A 167 -6.35 15.94 -11.58
CA GLY A 167 -7.49 15.09 -11.90
C GLY A 167 -7.71 14.89 -13.41
N LEU A 168 -7.54 15.95 -14.20
CA LEU A 168 -7.65 15.91 -15.66
C LEU A 168 -6.48 15.12 -16.28
N ILE A 169 -5.25 15.39 -15.85
CA ILE A 169 -4.05 14.75 -16.41
C ILE A 169 -3.93 13.27 -16.00
N ARG A 170 -4.53 12.89 -14.85
CA ARG A 170 -4.62 11.50 -14.38
C ARG A 170 -5.30 10.57 -15.39
N LEU A 171 -6.28 11.06 -16.14
CA LEU A 171 -7.00 10.24 -17.12
C LEU A 171 -6.13 9.86 -18.32
N PHE A 172 -5.07 10.64 -18.60
CA PHE A 172 -4.27 10.49 -19.81
C PHE A 172 -2.88 9.89 -19.58
N THR A 173 -2.41 9.70 -18.33
CA THR A 173 -1.04 9.23 -18.07
C THR A 173 -0.86 8.32 -16.83
N LYS A 174 -0.13 7.21 -17.00
CA LYS A 174 0.36 6.32 -15.92
C LYS A 174 1.70 6.83 -15.36
N ASN A 175 1.65 7.81 -14.47
CA ASN A 175 2.82 8.45 -13.83
C ASN A 175 3.21 7.77 -12.48
N ASN A 176 4.46 7.95 -12.03
CA ASN A 176 5.02 7.34 -10.81
C ASN A 176 4.36 7.78 -9.49
N ALA A 177 3.90 9.03 -9.36
CA ALA A 177 3.11 9.48 -8.19
C ALA A 177 1.86 8.61 -8.00
N PHE A 178 1.23 8.20 -9.11
CA PHE A 178 0.09 7.29 -9.06
C PHE A 178 0.49 5.88 -8.62
N GLN A 179 1.72 5.43 -8.87
CA GLN A 179 2.17 4.13 -8.37
C GLN A 179 2.22 4.13 -6.85
N PHE A 180 2.82 5.17 -6.24
CA PHE A 180 2.87 5.29 -4.77
C PHE A 180 1.48 5.36 -4.15
N ASP A 181 0.61 6.23 -4.68
CA ASP A 181 -0.76 6.38 -4.17
C ASP A 181 -1.60 5.11 -4.38
N ASN A 182 -1.40 4.39 -5.48
CA ASN A 182 -2.09 3.14 -5.75
C ASN A 182 -1.65 2.06 -4.79
N VAL A 183 -0.34 1.90 -4.58
CA VAL A 183 0.20 0.94 -3.61
C VAL A 183 -0.29 1.29 -2.20
N TYR A 184 -0.14 2.55 -1.76
CA TYR A 184 -0.65 3.04 -0.47
C TYR A 184 -2.12 2.64 -0.27
N LYS A 185 -3.00 2.98 -1.23
CA LYS A 185 -4.43 2.68 -1.15
C LYS A 185 -4.71 1.18 -1.10
N LYS A 186 -4.01 0.37 -1.89
CA LYS A 186 -4.19 -1.08 -1.90
C LYS A 186 -3.80 -1.71 -0.56
N ILE A 187 -2.67 -1.31 0.02
CA ILE A 187 -2.26 -1.79 1.36
C ILE A 187 -3.29 -1.35 2.40
N CYS A 188 -3.69 -0.07 2.40
CA CYS A 188 -4.74 0.45 3.28
C CYS A 188 -6.03 -0.38 3.19
N ASN A 189 -6.48 -0.70 1.97
CA ASN A 189 -7.70 -1.49 1.77
C ASN A 189 -7.56 -2.92 2.29
N ILE A 190 -6.41 -3.58 2.08
CA ILE A 190 -6.14 -4.92 2.62
C ILE A 190 -6.21 -4.88 4.15
N LEU A 191 -5.54 -3.91 4.77
CA LEU A 191 -5.52 -3.79 6.22
C LEU A 191 -6.90 -3.42 6.78
N VAL A 192 -7.62 -2.48 6.18
CA VAL A 192 -8.98 -2.13 6.62
C VAL A 192 -9.93 -3.34 6.48
N ALA A 193 -9.87 -4.10 5.39
CA ALA A 193 -10.66 -5.31 5.24
C ALA A 193 -10.32 -6.35 6.32
N THR A 194 -9.02 -6.54 6.58
CA THR A 194 -8.50 -7.39 7.67
C THR A 194 -9.11 -6.97 9.01
N PHE A 195 -9.14 -5.67 9.30
CA PHE A 195 -9.69 -5.14 10.55
C PHE A 195 -11.22 -5.23 10.62
N LYS A 196 -11.94 -4.99 9.51
CA LYS A 196 -13.41 -5.08 9.48
C LYS A 196 -13.94 -6.50 9.69
N ASN A 197 -13.27 -7.49 9.10
CA ASN A 197 -13.66 -8.90 9.20
C ASN A 197 -13.59 -9.47 10.64
N THR A 198 -13.09 -8.69 11.60
CA THR A 198 -12.92 -9.14 12.98
C THR A 198 -14.08 -8.87 13.92
N HIS A 199 -14.94 -7.89 13.62
CA HIS A 199 -16.09 -7.63 14.48
C HIS A 199 -17.19 -8.71 14.38
N VAL A 200 -17.11 -9.59 13.38
CA VAL A 200 -18.17 -10.55 13.05
C VAL A 200 -17.72 -12.02 13.15
N SER A 201 -16.41 -12.30 13.19
CA SER A 201 -15.87 -13.68 13.12
C SER A 201 -14.89 -14.00 14.25
N GLN A 202 -14.87 -15.25 14.72
CA GLN A 202 -13.79 -15.81 15.58
C GLN A 202 -12.56 -16.22 14.76
N ASN A 203 -12.41 -15.72 13.52
CA ASN A 203 -11.37 -16.15 12.60
C ASN A 203 -9.99 -15.70 13.10
N TYR A 204 -9.03 -16.59 12.94
CA TYR A 204 -7.61 -16.25 13.05
C TYR A 204 -7.22 -15.48 11.79
N ILE A 205 -6.62 -14.29 11.96
CA ILE A 205 -6.19 -13.46 10.84
C ILE A 205 -4.74 -13.03 11.06
N SER A 206 -3.92 -13.21 10.04
CA SER A 206 -2.55 -12.74 9.98
C SER A 206 -2.24 -12.11 8.63
N VAL A 207 -1.48 -11.02 8.64
CA VAL A 207 -0.98 -10.35 7.44
C VAL A 207 0.54 -10.23 7.56
N ALA A 208 1.24 -10.86 6.64
CA ALA A 208 2.68 -10.76 6.49
C ALA A 208 3.02 -9.85 5.30
N CYS A 209 3.91 -8.89 5.49
CA CYS A 209 4.41 -8.04 4.42
C CYS A 209 5.93 -8.18 4.33
N PHE A 210 6.41 -8.71 3.20
CA PHE A 210 7.82 -8.78 2.85
C PHE A 210 8.15 -7.60 1.96
N VAL A 211 8.92 -6.65 2.49
CA VAL A 211 9.23 -5.39 1.83
C VAL A 211 10.71 -5.33 1.47
N GLU A 212 10.97 -5.19 0.18
CA GLU A 212 12.29 -4.90 -0.39
C GLU A 212 12.31 -3.43 -0.84
N ASP A 213 13.42 -2.97 -1.42
CA ASP A 213 13.56 -1.58 -1.87
C ASP A 213 12.48 -1.12 -2.85
N LEU A 214 12.08 -1.98 -3.77
CA LEU A 214 11.18 -1.67 -4.89
C LEU A 214 9.95 -2.56 -4.96
N GLU A 215 9.88 -3.58 -4.10
CA GLU A 215 8.90 -4.65 -4.18
C GLU A 215 8.28 -4.91 -2.81
N LEU A 216 7.00 -5.27 -2.82
CA LEU A 216 6.24 -5.62 -1.64
C LEU A 216 5.39 -6.84 -1.97
N GLN A 217 5.56 -7.89 -1.19
CA GLN A 217 4.67 -9.03 -1.17
C GLN A 217 3.86 -9.00 0.13
N ILE A 218 2.54 -9.04 0.01
CA ILE A 218 1.63 -9.17 1.14
C ILE A 218 0.96 -10.52 1.08
N ILE A 219 1.04 -11.28 2.17
CA ILE A 219 0.40 -12.58 2.31
C ILE A 219 -0.59 -12.47 3.45
N THR A 220 -1.88 -12.65 3.15
CA THR A 220 -2.93 -12.69 4.16
C THR A 220 -3.30 -14.14 4.42
N VAL A 221 -3.33 -14.53 5.68
CA VAL A 221 -3.73 -15.86 6.15
C VAL A 221 -4.96 -15.69 7.02
N GLU A 222 -6.08 -16.25 6.58
CA GLU A 222 -7.32 -16.31 7.33
C GLU A 222 -7.66 -17.76 7.62
N SER A 223 -8.01 -18.08 8.87
CA SER A 223 -8.44 -19.43 9.22
C SER A 223 -9.76 -19.36 9.97
N LYS A 224 -10.78 -19.99 9.37
CA LYS A 224 -12.12 -20.09 9.95
C LYS A 224 -12.16 -21.21 10.98
N LYS A 225 -12.93 -21.03 12.05
CA LYS A 225 -13.24 -22.12 12.99
C LYS A 225 -14.24 -23.03 12.28
N ALA A 226 -13.93 -24.32 12.09
CA ALA A 226 -14.90 -25.21 11.47
C ALA A 226 -16.10 -25.39 12.40
N LEU A 227 -17.29 -25.41 11.81
CA LEU A 227 -18.55 -25.46 12.55
C LEU A 227 -18.94 -26.88 12.99
N ASN A 228 -18.32 -27.95 12.45
CA ASN A 228 -18.65 -29.35 12.75
C ASN A 228 -17.41 -30.28 12.73
N ASP A 229 -17.44 -31.36 13.53
CA ASP A 229 -16.35 -32.32 13.84
C ASP A 229 -15.74 -33.11 12.65
N ASN A 230 -16.20 -32.90 11.42
CA ASN A 230 -15.56 -33.44 10.21
C ASN A 230 -14.69 -32.36 9.54
N LEU A 231 -13.83 -31.72 10.35
CA LEU A 231 -13.18 -30.46 10.01
C LEU A 231 -12.26 -30.59 8.76
N ARG A 232 -12.62 -29.91 7.67
CA ARG A 232 -11.66 -29.13 6.88
C ARG A 232 -11.63 -27.73 7.51
N GLY A 233 -10.57 -27.41 8.24
CA GLY A 233 -10.31 -26.04 8.65
C GLY A 233 -9.89 -25.26 7.42
N ASP A 234 -10.79 -24.45 6.86
CA ASP A 234 -10.47 -23.63 5.69
C ASP A 234 -9.41 -22.59 6.09
N LEU A 235 -8.17 -22.87 5.72
CA LEU A 235 -7.08 -21.91 5.69
C LEU A 235 -7.12 -21.23 4.33
N GLU A 236 -7.49 -19.97 4.30
CA GLU A 236 -7.52 -19.15 3.10
C GLU A 236 -6.26 -18.28 3.06
N LEU A 237 -5.45 -18.49 2.02
CA LEU A 237 -4.27 -17.66 1.77
C LEU A 237 -4.48 -16.81 0.52
N LYS A 238 -4.10 -15.53 0.61
CA LYS A 238 -4.02 -14.64 -0.55
C LYS A 238 -2.66 -13.97 -0.58
N SER A 239 -2.08 -13.91 -1.78
CA SER A 239 -0.82 -13.22 -2.04
C SER A 239 -1.06 -12.02 -2.94
N TYR A 240 -0.49 -10.88 -2.59
CA TYR A 240 -0.54 -9.65 -3.36
C TYR A 240 0.88 -9.18 -3.61
N PHE A 241 1.19 -8.88 -4.87
CA PHE A 241 2.50 -8.39 -5.26
C PHE A 241 2.41 -6.97 -5.83
N TYR A 242 3.27 -6.09 -5.32
CA TYR A 242 3.37 -4.70 -5.73
C TYR A 242 4.80 -4.33 -6.06
N LYS A 243 4.98 -3.53 -7.11
CA LYS A 243 6.28 -3.03 -7.55
C LYS A 243 6.20 -1.55 -7.87
N ILE A 244 7.23 -0.81 -7.46
CA ILE A 244 7.47 0.57 -7.87
C ILE A 244 8.67 0.62 -8.81
N LYS A 245 8.71 1.61 -9.70
CA LYS A 245 9.87 1.79 -10.58
C LYS A 245 11.10 2.23 -9.79
N ASN A 246 12.27 1.70 -10.18
CA ASN A 246 13.54 2.16 -9.66
C ASN A 246 13.78 3.60 -10.09
N ASP A 247 14.08 4.46 -9.12
CA ASP A 247 14.52 5.82 -9.38
C ASP A 247 15.66 6.14 -8.41
N LYS A 248 16.79 6.61 -8.95
CA LYS A 248 17.93 7.00 -8.13
C LYS A 248 17.50 8.16 -7.24
N ASN A 249 17.58 7.97 -5.93
CA ASN A 249 17.13 8.92 -4.88
C ASN A 249 15.61 9.05 -4.73
N GLY A 250 14.83 8.09 -5.28
CA GLY A 250 13.39 8.03 -5.10
C GLY A 250 12.94 7.37 -3.79
N ALA A 251 11.65 7.50 -3.48
CA ALA A 251 11.03 6.80 -2.36
C ALA A 251 11.10 5.29 -2.58
N LYS A 252 11.38 4.56 -1.51
CA LYS A 252 11.43 3.10 -1.48
C LYS A 252 10.10 2.54 -1.03
N MET A 253 9.89 1.25 -1.27
CA MET A 253 8.64 0.59 -0.90
C MET A 253 8.39 0.59 0.61
N PHE A 254 9.45 0.47 1.43
CA PHE A 254 9.34 0.58 2.88
C PHE A 254 8.86 1.97 3.34
N ASN A 255 9.13 3.05 2.59
CA ASN A 255 8.58 4.38 2.92
C ASN A 255 7.05 4.42 2.75
N ILE A 256 6.53 3.73 1.72
CA ILE A 256 5.08 3.62 1.49
C ILE A 256 4.45 2.79 2.59
N LEU A 257 5.07 1.65 2.95
CA LEU A 257 4.61 0.80 4.04
C LEU A 257 4.61 1.55 5.38
N GLN A 258 5.69 2.27 5.69
CA GLN A 258 5.79 3.14 6.86
C GLN A 258 4.64 4.14 6.93
N ALA A 259 4.34 4.82 5.81
CA ALA A 259 3.23 5.75 5.72
C ALA A 259 1.86 5.10 5.94
N VAL A 260 1.67 3.88 5.43
CA VAL A 260 0.42 3.14 5.65
C VAL A 260 0.26 2.76 7.11
N ILE A 261 1.28 2.15 7.72
CA ILE A 261 1.23 1.71 9.12
C ILE A 261 1.04 2.89 10.06
N TYR A 262 1.75 4.00 9.84
CA TYR A 262 1.56 5.22 10.61
C TYR A 262 0.10 5.70 10.60
N HIS A 263 -0.51 5.79 9.41
CA HIS A 263 -1.90 6.24 9.31
C HIS A 263 -2.90 5.23 9.86
N VAL A 264 -2.61 3.92 9.78
CA VAL A 264 -3.40 2.87 10.44
C VAL A 264 -3.35 3.04 11.95
N GLU A 265 -2.16 3.12 12.54
CA GLU A 265 -1.97 3.31 13.98
C GLU A 265 -2.70 4.59 14.42
N LYS A 266 -2.51 5.73 13.73
CA LYS A 266 -3.24 6.98 14.02
C LYS A 266 -4.75 6.84 13.92
N ALA A 267 -5.27 6.18 12.89
CA ALA A 267 -6.71 6.04 12.72
C ALA A 267 -7.36 5.16 13.81
N ILE A 268 -6.64 4.18 14.33
CA ILE A 268 -7.09 3.37 15.47
C ILE A 268 -7.12 4.22 16.75
N HIS A 269 -6.10 5.05 16.98
CA HIS A 269 -5.98 5.84 18.20
C HIS A 269 -6.85 7.11 18.24
N GLN A 270 -7.10 7.76 17.10
CA GLN A 270 -7.96 8.96 17.03
C GLN A 270 -9.38 8.72 17.55
N LYS A 271 -9.90 7.50 17.47
CA LYS A 271 -11.24 7.17 17.96
C LYS A 271 -11.32 6.97 19.47
N LYS A 272 -10.21 6.78 20.19
CA LYS A 272 -10.25 6.70 21.67
C LYS A 272 -10.65 8.03 22.31
N HIS A 273 -10.35 9.16 21.68
CA HIS A 273 -10.65 10.49 22.24
C HIS A 273 -12.06 11.00 21.92
N GLN A 274 -12.82 10.35 21.03
CA GLN A 274 -14.20 10.75 20.71
C GLN A 274 -15.27 10.02 21.54
N VAL A 275 -14.89 9.03 22.36
CA VAL A 275 -15.83 8.25 23.20
C VAL A 275 -15.83 8.71 24.66
N ASN A 276 -14.88 9.58 25.05
CA ASN A 276 -14.76 10.13 26.40
C ASN A 276 -15.06 11.65 26.45
N GLY A 277 -15.81 12.17 25.49
CA GLY A 277 -16.26 13.56 25.44
C GLY A 277 -17.77 13.65 25.49
#